data_AF-A0A7S1N4L0-F1
#
_entry.id   AF-A0A7S1N4L0-F1
#
_cell.length_a   1.000
_cell.length_b   1.000
_cell.length_c   1.000
_cell.angle_alpha   90.00
_cell.angle_beta   90.00
_cell.angle_gamma   90.00
#
_symmetry.space_group_name_H-M   'P 1'
#
loop_
_entity.id
_entity.type
_entity.pdbx_description
1 polymer ?
#
loop_
_entity_poly.entity_id
_entity_poly.type
_entity_poly.pdbx_seq_one_letter_code
_entity_poly.pdbx_strand_id
1 'polypeptide(L)'
;AIMLARLYPKTTIHVFEAIPQLFRYLLWNLQLNNVTNVRAHSSAVSGDGRPLQMSYTPKSPYLSGSGREVAKRVAMVNKGKKGTMVAKVQRLVVHSHTLPAIVSAYGLRELALLKIDCEGCEWEVIPSLDQLEGSLKVHHIVGEVHPLLCHSSQDMFQATIQRMCSQPPLKWGHAVQNCDCCPVFYPGQVGKWLAALQPKQ
;
A
#
# COMPACT_ATOMS: atom_id res chain seq x y z
N ALA A 1 0.04 -4.76 -9.20
CA ALA A 1 1.20 -4.68 -10.12
C ALA A 1 0.94 -5.43 -11.43
N ILE A 2 0.72 -6.75 -11.42
CA ILE A 2 0.58 -7.58 -12.64
C ILE A 2 -0.52 -7.10 -13.59
N MET A 3 -1.71 -6.79 -13.08
CA MET A 3 -2.80 -6.29 -13.92
C MET A 3 -2.43 -4.97 -14.63
N LEU A 4 -1.85 -4.01 -13.91
CA LEU A 4 -1.38 -2.74 -14.50
C LEU A 4 -0.28 -2.97 -15.53
N ALA A 5 0.65 -3.88 -15.25
CA ALA A 5 1.73 -4.23 -16.16
C ALA A 5 1.21 -4.74 -17.50
N ARG A 6 0.15 -5.58 -17.47
CA ARG A 6 -0.49 -6.14 -18.68
C ARG A 6 -1.34 -5.13 -19.44
N LEU A 7 -2.07 -4.27 -18.73
CA LEU A 7 -2.89 -3.23 -19.36
C LEU A 7 -2.04 -2.11 -19.97
N TYR A 8 -0.88 -1.83 -19.37
CA TYR A 8 0.01 -0.73 -19.77
C TYR A 8 1.45 -1.22 -19.99
N PRO A 9 1.71 -2.01 -21.05
CA PRO A 9 3.02 -2.65 -21.26
C PRO A 9 4.17 -1.67 -21.48
N LYS A 10 3.88 -0.42 -21.85
CA LYS A 10 4.87 0.66 -22.02
C LYS A 10 5.17 1.43 -20.73
N THR A 11 4.41 1.19 -19.66
CA THR A 11 4.60 1.88 -18.38
C THR A 11 5.59 1.11 -17.52
N THR A 12 6.56 1.80 -16.92
CA THR A 12 7.44 1.22 -15.90
C THR A 12 6.76 1.28 -14.55
N ILE A 13 6.69 0.16 -13.84
CA ILE A 13 6.04 0.07 -12.53
C ILE A 13 7.11 -0.22 -11.48
N HIS A 14 7.26 0.67 -10.51
CA HIS A 14 8.10 0.42 -9.34
C HIS A 14 7.25 -0.16 -8.20
N VAL A 15 7.67 -1.27 -7.63
CA VAL A 15 6.98 -1.93 -6.50
C VAL A 15 7.96 -2.09 -5.35
N PHE A 16 7.57 -1.63 -4.16
CA PHE A 16 8.35 -1.75 -2.94
C PHE A 16 7.64 -2.72 -2.00
N GLU A 17 8.31 -3.81 -1.61
CA GLU A 17 7.80 -4.79 -0.65
C GLU A 17 8.90 -5.05 0.38
N ALA A 18 8.62 -4.69 1.63
CA ALA A 18 9.61 -4.70 2.69
C ALA A 18 9.89 -6.10 3.24
N ILE A 19 8.88 -6.98 3.25
CA ILE A 19 8.97 -8.29 3.89
C ILE A 19 9.61 -9.28 2.90
N PRO A 20 10.81 -9.84 3.20
CA PRO A 20 11.54 -10.65 2.23
C PRO A 20 10.78 -11.86 1.70
N GLN A 21 9.95 -12.51 2.52
CA GLN A 21 9.12 -13.62 2.05
C GLN A 21 8.03 -13.15 1.07
N LEU A 22 7.38 -12.02 1.34
CA LEU A 22 6.38 -11.45 0.43
C LEU A 22 7.02 -10.96 -0.86
N PHE A 23 8.22 -10.38 -0.77
CA PHE A 23 9.01 -9.98 -1.93
C PHE A 23 9.32 -11.18 -2.85
N ARG A 24 9.67 -12.35 -2.29
CA ARG A 24 9.85 -13.58 -3.08
C ARG A 24 8.58 -14.00 -3.80
N TYR A 25 7.42 -13.93 -3.14
CA TYR A 25 6.14 -14.22 -3.79
C TYR A 25 5.80 -13.22 -4.89
N LEU A 26 6.12 -11.94 -4.71
CA LEU A 26 6.01 -10.93 -5.76
C LEU A 26 6.87 -11.34 -6.97
N LEU A 27 8.14 -11.68 -6.78
CA LEU A 27 9.03 -12.09 -7.87
C LEU A 27 8.50 -13.33 -8.62
N TRP A 28 8.04 -14.35 -7.89
CA TRP A 28 7.44 -15.54 -8.52
C TRP A 28 6.19 -15.19 -9.31
N ASN A 29 5.31 -14.35 -8.79
CA ASN A 29 4.11 -13.94 -9.51
C ASN A 29 4.42 -13.12 -10.77
N LEU A 30 5.46 -12.28 -10.74
CA LEU A 30 5.93 -11.56 -11.94
C LEU A 30 6.46 -12.53 -13.00
N GLN A 31 7.29 -13.50 -12.59
CA GLN A 31 7.83 -14.52 -13.47
C GLN A 31 6.73 -15.39 -14.10
N LEU A 32 5.79 -15.90 -13.29
CA LEU A 32 4.69 -16.75 -13.77
C LEU A 32 3.77 -16.01 -14.77
N ASN A 33 3.71 -14.68 -14.72
CA ASN A 33 2.89 -13.87 -15.60
C ASN A 33 3.68 -13.23 -16.76
N ASN A 34 4.96 -13.59 -16.94
CA ASN A 34 5.84 -13.01 -17.95
C ASN A 34 5.85 -11.46 -17.94
N VAL A 35 5.81 -10.88 -16.75
CA VAL A 35 5.80 -9.41 -16.58
C VAL A 35 7.22 -8.89 -16.57
N THR A 36 7.56 -8.01 -17.53
CA THR A 36 8.93 -7.48 -17.71
C THR A 36 9.07 -6.00 -17.42
N ASN A 37 7.95 -5.26 -17.35
CA ASN A 37 7.92 -3.81 -17.10
C ASN A 37 7.72 -3.45 -15.61
N VAL A 38 7.96 -4.39 -14.69
CA VAL A 38 7.93 -4.15 -13.24
C VAL A 38 9.34 -4.23 -12.66
N ARG A 39 9.73 -3.19 -11.91
CA ARG A 39 10.95 -3.13 -11.11
C ARG A 39 10.58 -3.29 -9.64
N ALA A 40 10.86 -4.47 -9.08
CA ALA A 40 10.54 -4.80 -7.69
C ALA A 40 11.75 -4.54 -6.77
N HIS A 41 11.49 -3.94 -5.60
CA HIS A 41 12.49 -3.56 -4.60
C HIS A 41 12.17 -4.19 -3.25
N SER A 42 13.15 -4.85 -2.64
CA SER A 42 13.03 -5.47 -1.32
C SER A 42 13.35 -4.47 -0.21
N SER A 43 12.54 -3.42 -0.09
CA SER A 43 12.76 -2.33 0.87
C SER A 43 11.42 -1.69 1.26
N ALA A 44 11.39 -1.09 2.44
CA ALA A 44 10.27 -0.27 2.88
C ALA A 44 10.36 1.17 2.32
N VAL A 45 9.31 1.94 2.57
CA VAL A 45 9.29 3.39 2.36
C VAL A 45 8.91 4.05 3.70
N SER A 46 9.63 5.10 4.11
CA SER A 46 9.32 5.90 5.29
C SER A 46 9.52 7.40 5.00
N GLY A 47 9.13 8.28 5.91
CA GLY A 47 9.31 9.72 5.73
C GLY A 47 10.76 10.18 5.79
N ASP A 48 11.62 9.40 6.46
CA ASP A 48 12.99 9.78 6.83
C ASP A 48 14.07 8.77 6.42
N GLY A 49 13.71 7.63 5.84
CA GLY A 49 14.65 6.58 5.44
C GLY A 49 15.19 5.75 6.61
N ARG A 50 14.62 5.87 7.82
CA ARG A 50 15.07 5.09 8.97
C ARG A 50 14.80 3.59 8.78
N PRO A 51 15.65 2.69 9.31
CA PRO A 51 15.31 1.27 9.36
C PRO A 51 13.98 1.06 10.12
N LEU A 52 13.10 0.21 9.58
CA LEU A 52 11.80 -0.07 10.17
C LEU A 52 11.80 -1.45 10.83
N GLN A 53 11.20 -1.54 12.02
CA GLN A 53 10.90 -2.82 12.63
C GLN A 53 9.53 -3.30 12.12
N MET A 54 9.55 -4.39 11.36
CA MET A 54 8.37 -5.02 10.78
C MET A 54 8.00 -6.27 11.57
N SER A 55 6.69 -6.50 11.74
CA SER A 55 6.15 -7.74 12.27
C SER A 55 5.53 -8.55 11.14
N TYR A 56 5.95 -9.82 11.00
CA TYR A 56 5.58 -10.69 9.91
C TYR A 56 5.00 -12.02 10.42
N THR A 57 3.94 -12.50 9.78
CA THR A 57 3.27 -13.76 10.13
C THR A 57 3.29 -14.72 8.94
N PRO A 58 4.25 -15.67 8.88
CA PRO A 58 4.47 -16.48 7.67
C PRO A 58 3.27 -17.26 7.16
N LYS A 59 2.46 -17.80 8.08
CA LYS A 59 1.27 -18.58 7.74
C LYS A 59 0.03 -17.71 7.49
N SER A 60 0.12 -16.42 7.73
CA SER A 60 -1.00 -15.48 7.59
C SER A 60 -0.46 -14.09 7.21
N PRO A 61 0.13 -13.92 6.02
CA PRO A 61 0.90 -12.72 5.71
C PRO A 61 0.07 -11.42 5.72
N TYR A 62 -1.24 -11.53 5.49
CA TYR A 62 -2.23 -10.43 5.60
C TYR A 62 -2.35 -9.83 7.02
N LEU A 63 -1.76 -10.46 8.04
CA LEU A 63 -1.66 -9.91 9.39
C LEU A 63 -0.34 -9.18 9.64
N SER A 64 0.56 -9.14 8.66
CA SER A 64 1.87 -8.52 8.77
C SER A 64 1.78 -7.01 8.58
N GLY A 65 2.75 -6.28 9.10
CA GLY A 65 2.74 -4.82 9.03
C GLY A 65 3.72 -4.21 10.01
N SER A 66 3.61 -2.89 10.18
CA SER A 66 4.43 -2.15 11.13
C SER A 66 3.69 -1.94 12.46
N GLY A 67 4.44 -1.84 13.56
CA GLY A 67 3.90 -1.41 14.86
C GLY A 67 3.08 -2.44 15.65
N ARG A 68 2.32 -1.95 16.63
CA ARG A 68 1.60 -2.76 17.64
C ARG A 68 0.33 -3.43 17.12
N GLU A 69 -0.13 -3.06 15.92
CA GLU A 69 -1.37 -3.57 15.36
C GLU A 69 -1.27 -5.06 15.00
N VAL A 70 -0.11 -5.49 14.49
CA VAL A 70 0.15 -6.92 14.22
C VAL A 70 -0.06 -7.78 15.47
N ALA A 71 0.39 -7.32 16.64
CA ALA A 71 0.20 -8.04 17.89
C ALA A 71 -1.28 -8.15 18.30
N LYS A 72 -2.07 -7.08 18.10
CA LYS A 72 -3.52 -7.09 18.37
C LYS A 72 -4.27 -8.00 17.41
N ARG A 73 -4.01 -7.88 16.10
CA ARG A 73 -4.60 -8.73 15.04
C ARG A 73 -4.27 -10.20 15.30
N VAL A 74 -3.03 -10.52 15.63
CA VAL A 74 -2.61 -11.88 15.98
C VAL A 74 -3.28 -12.39 17.26
N ALA A 75 -3.38 -11.55 18.30
CA ALA A 75 -4.09 -11.93 19.52
C ALA A 75 -5.58 -12.22 19.28
N MET A 76 -6.24 -11.43 18.43
CA MET A 76 -7.64 -11.66 18.04
C MET A 76 -7.81 -12.98 17.30
N VAL A 77 -6.94 -13.27 16.32
CA VAL A 77 -6.95 -14.55 15.57
C VAL A 77 -6.68 -15.74 16.50
N ASN A 78 -5.76 -15.60 17.45
CA ASN A 78 -5.42 -16.66 18.39
C ASN A 78 -6.51 -16.89 19.45
N LYS A 79 -7.28 -15.85 19.85
CA LYS A 79 -8.38 -15.97 20.84
C LYS A 79 -9.53 -16.86 20.36
N GLY A 80 -9.69 -17.06 19.05
CA GLY A 80 -10.80 -17.81 18.46
C GLY A 80 -10.53 -19.29 18.14
N LYS A 81 -9.31 -19.82 18.33
CA LYS A 81 -8.96 -21.18 17.88
C LYS A 81 -8.18 -21.96 18.93
N LYS A 82 -8.87 -22.89 19.61
CA LYS A 82 -8.22 -24.00 20.33
C LYS A 82 -7.69 -25.00 19.29
N GLY A 83 -6.46 -24.82 18.83
CA GLY A 83 -5.67 -25.94 18.28
C GLY A 83 -5.14 -25.87 16.85
N THR A 84 -5.56 -24.93 15.98
CA THR A 84 -5.05 -24.92 14.59
C THR A 84 -4.75 -23.52 14.07
N MET A 85 -3.44 -23.26 13.90
CA MET A 85 -2.78 -22.03 13.45
C MET A 85 -2.64 -20.90 14.48
N VAL A 86 -1.70 -21.08 15.42
CA VAL A 86 -1.08 -19.94 16.09
C VAL A 86 -0.32 -19.12 15.04
N ALA A 87 -0.75 -17.89 14.78
CA ALA A 87 0.02 -16.96 13.97
C ALA A 87 1.28 -16.57 14.76
N LYS A 88 2.43 -17.16 14.39
CA LYS A 88 3.71 -16.80 15.00
C LYS A 88 4.21 -15.51 14.37
N VAL A 89 4.33 -14.47 15.18
CA VAL A 89 4.94 -13.20 14.77
C VAL A 89 6.46 -13.38 14.73
N GLN A 90 7.05 -13.04 13.61
CA GLN A 90 8.48 -12.81 13.45
C GLN A 90 8.70 -11.31 13.40
N ARG A 91 9.79 -10.84 14.02
CA ARG A 91 10.22 -9.45 13.92
C ARG A 91 11.46 -9.39 13.07
N LEU A 92 11.49 -8.45 12.14
CA LEU A 92 12.66 -8.19 11.32
C LEU A 92 12.89 -6.69 11.18
N VAL A 93 14.13 -6.30 10.95
CA VAL A 93 14.50 -4.93 10.61
C VAL A 93 14.71 -4.86 9.11
N VAL A 94 14.07 -3.90 8.46
CA VAL A 94 14.16 -3.65 7.03
C VAL A 94 14.76 -2.28 6.78
N HIS A 95 15.53 -2.16 5.71
CA HIS A 95 15.92 -0.85 5.20
C HIS A 95 14.72 -0.17 4.54
N SER A 96 14.68 1.15 4.61
CA SER A 96 13.67 1.96 3.98
C SER A 96 14.30 3.09 3.17
N HIS A 97 13.54 3.63 2.23
CA HIS A 97 13.90 4.83 1.48
C HIS A 97 12.84 5.89 1.65
N THR A 98 13.23 7.16 1.52
CA THR A 98 12.25 8.25 1.39
C THR A 98 11.71 8.30 -0.04
N LEU A 99 10.49 8.81 -0.20
CA LEU A 99 9.93 9.04 -1.52
C LEU A 99 10.81 9.98 -2.37
N PRO A 100 11.38 11.08 -1.83
CA PRO A 100 12.36 11.89 -2.56
C PRO A 100 13.61 11.13 -3.00
N ALA A 101 14.16 10.25 -2.16
CA ALA A 101 15.31 9.43 -2.54
C ALA A 101 14.97 8.49 -3.70
N ILE A 102 13.77 7.88 -3.68
CA ILE A 102 13.28 7.03 -4.78
C ILE A 102 13.14 7.84 -6.07
N VAL A 103 12.50 9.01 -6.00
CA VAL A 103 12.25 9.88 -7.16
C VAL A 103 13.57 10.32 -7.81
N SER A 104 14.53 10.74 -6.99
CA SER A 104 15.87 11.11 -7.44
C SER A 104 16.62 9.93 -8.06
N ALA A 105 16.66 8.77 -7.38
CA ALA A 105 17.40 7.59 -7.83
C ALA A 105 16.93 7.06 -9.19
N TYR A 106 15.64 7.22 -9.51
CA TYR A 106 15.05 6.77 -10.78
C TYR A 106 14.81 7.91 -11.77
N GLY A 107 15.19 9.15 -11.46
CA GLY A 107 15.00 10.31 -12.32
C GLY A 107 13.54 10.57 -12.69
N LEU A 108 12.62 10.29 -11.76
CA LEU A 108 11.18 10.40 -12.00
C LEU A 108 10.77 11.87 -12.01
N ARG A 109 10.03 12.28 -13.04
CA ARG A 109 9.44 13.62 -13.13
C ARG A 109 7.92 13.59 -13.14
N GLU A 110 7.35 12.41 -13.39
CA GLU A 110 5.90 12.22 -13.48
C GLU A 110 5.52 10.81 -13.00
N LEU A 111 4.45 10.74 -12.20
CA LEU A 111 3.80 9.50 -11.79
C LEU A 111 2.35 9.54 -12.28
N ALA A 112 2.02 8.66 -13.23
CA ALA A 112 0.64 8.44 -13.63
C ALA A 112 -0.22 7.91 -12.47
N LEU A 113 0.37 7.09 -11.59
CA LEU A 113 -0.30 6.51 -10.44
C LEU A 113 0.70 6.23 -9.31
N LEU A 114 0.34 6.63 -8.10
CA LEU A 114 0.99 6.25 -6.85
C LEU A 114 0.01 5.40 -6.03
N LYS A 115 0.24 4.08 -5.97
CA LYS A 115 -0.50 3.19 -5.06
C LYS A 115 0.22 3.14 -3.71
N ILE A 116 -0.50 3.38 -2.60
CA ILE A 116 0.05 3.29 -1.24
C ILE A 116 -0.84 2.38 -0.38
N ASP A 117 -0.20 1.42 0.26
CA ASP A 117 -0.82 0.40 1.10
C ASP A 117 0.35 -0.23 1.86
N CYS A 118 0.73 0.40 2.96
CA CYS A 118 1.99 0.11 3.66
C CYS A 118 1.81 -0.09 5.16
N GLU A 119 0.59 -0.44 5.58
CA GLU A 119 0.26 -0.88 6.93
C GLU A 119 0.79 0.10 8.00
N GLY A 120 0.55 1.40 7.78
CA GLY A 120 0.80 2.48 8.74
C GLY A 120 1.89 3.48 8.36
N CYS A 121 2.52 3.39 7.18
CA CYS A 121 3.51 4.37 6.72
C CYS A 121 2.90 5.53 5.91
N GLU A 122 1.60 5.47 5.62
CA GLU A 122 0.88 6.40 4.72
C GLU A 122 1.08 7.86 5.16
N TRP A 123 1.07 8.08 6.47
CA TRP A 123 1.20 9.38 7.14
C TRP A 123 2.55 10.05 7.00
N GLU A 124 3.58 9.26 6.74
CA GLU A 124 4.93 9.77 6.52
C GLU A 124 5.19 9.94 5.03
N VAL A 125 4.71 9.00 4.21
CA VAL A 125 4.99 8.96 2.78
C VAL A 125 4.13 9.97 2.00
N ILE A 126 2.84 10.08 2.28
CA ILE A 126 1.94 10.97 1.53
C ILE A 126 2.31 12.44 1.74
N PRO A 127 2.52 12.93 2.98
CA PRO A 127 2.96 14.31 3.18
C PRO A 127 4.35 14.61 2.61
N SER A 128 5.23 13.60 2.48
CA SER A 128 6.55 13.80 1.86
C SER A 128 6.48 14.18 0.37
N LEU A 129 5.32 14.04 -0.28
CA LEU A 129 5.08 14.55 -1.63
C LEU A 129 5.22 16.06 -1.73
N ASP A 130 5.00 16.80 -0.64
CA ASP A 130 5.11 18.25 -0.64
C ASP A 130 6.58 18.70 -0.81
N GLN A 131 7.54 17.87 -0.38
CA GLN A 131 8.97 18.08 -0.63
C GLN A 131 9.34 17.93 -2.10
N LEU A 132 8.45 17.35 -2.90
CA LEU A 132 8.64 17.09 -4.33
C LEU A 132 7.83 18.01 -5.22
N GLU A 133 7.12 18.98 -4.64
CA GLU A 133 6.36 19.97 -5.39
C GLU A 133 7.25 20.70 -6.41
N GLY A 134 6.78 20.82 -7.65
CA GLY A 134 7.54 21.39 -8.77
C GLY A 134 8.58 20.45 -9.41
N SER A 135 9.05 19.41 -8.71
CA SER A 135 10.00 18.42 -9.25
C SER A 135 9.35 17.14 -9.75
N LEU A 136 8.20 16.76 -9.16
CA LEU A 136 7.45 15.56 -9.49
C LEU A 136 5.96 15.89 -9.70
N LYS A 137 5.43 15.53 -10.86
CA LYS A 137 3.99 15.59 -11.12
C LYS A 137 3.32 14.26 -10.79
N VAL A 138 2.39 14.24 -9.84
CA VAL A 138 1.61 13.05 -9.50
C VAL A 138 0.17 13.24 -9.94
N HIS A 139 -0.31 12.41 -10.87
CA HIS A 139 -1.68 12.52 -11.39
C HIS A 139 -2.72 11.90 -10.47
N HIS A 140 -2.42 10.70 -9.97
CA HIS A 140 -3.36 9.90 -9.19
C HIS A 140 -2.66 9.23 -8.00
N ILE A 141 -3.30 9.28 -6.84
CA ILE A 141 -2.92 8.59 -5.61
C ILE A 141 -4.09 7.70 -5.24
N VAL A 142 -3.83 6.41 -5.07
CA VAL A 142 -4.82 5.42 -4.64
C VAL A 142 -4.24 4.62 -3.49
N GLY A 143 -5.07 4.21 -2.54
CA GLY A 143 -4.53 3.48 -1.41
C GLY A 143 -5.53 3.18 -0.32
N GLU A 144 -5.04 2.41 0.66
CA GLU A 144 -5.69 2.23 1.95
C GLU A 144 -4.94 3.07 2.98
N VAL A 145 -5.69 3.76 3.84
CA VAL A 145 -5.13 4.58 4.91
C VAL A 145 -5.39 3.87 6.23
N HIS A 146 -4.33 3.31 6.80
CA HIS A 146 -4.40 2.46 7.97
C HIS A 146 -4.35 3.26 9.28
N PRO A 147 -5.42 3.32 10.10
CA PRO A 147 -5.47 4.14 11.31
C PRO A 147 -4.29 3.85 12.25
N LEU A 148 -3.56 4.90 12.66
CA LEU A 148 -2.46 4.75 13.61
C LEU A 148 -2.99 4.49 15.03
N LEU A 149 -2.40 3.51 15.70
CA LEU A 149 -2.47 3.33 17.16
C LEU A 149 -1.31 4.02 17.90
N CYS A 150 -0.48 4.80 17.20
CA CYS A 150 0.76 5.35 17.73
C CYS A 150 0.94 6.82 17.30
N HIS A 151 0.71 7.73 18.26
CA HIS A 151 1.23 9.10 18.42
C HIS A 151 1.26 10.09 17.24
N SER A 152 0.83 9.78 16.03
CA SER A 152 0.56 10.81 15.02
C SER A 152 -0.68 11.58 15.44
N SER A 153 -0.63 12.91 15.40
CA SER A 153 -1.82 13.71 15.66
C SER A 153 -2.91 13.36 14.64
N GLN A 154 -4.17 13.47 15.06
CA GLN A 154 -5.33 13.35 14.17
C GLN A 154 -5.15 14.19 12.89
N ASP A 155 -4.38 15.28 12.98
CA ASP A 155 -4.04 16.18 11.87
C ASP A 155 -3.25 15.47 10.77
N MET A 156 -2.30 14.59 11.09
CA MET A 156 -1.55 13.84 10.08
C MET A 156 -2.45 12.88 9.30
N PHE A 157 -3.44 12.28 9.99
CA PHE A 157 -4.46 11.45 9.33
C PHE A 157 -5.30 12.27 8.37
N GLN A 158 -5.83 13.38 8.86
CA GLN A 158 -6.66 14.28 8.05
C GLN A 158 -5.89 14.87 6.87
N ALA A 159 -4.64 15.30 7.07
CA ALA A 159 -3.78 15.82 6.00
C ALA A 159 -3.54 14.76 4.90
N THR A 160 -3.30 13.51 5.32
CA THR A 160 -3.09 12.38 4.39
C THR A 160 -4.34 12.10 3.56
N ILE A 161 -5.51 12.02 4.22
CA ILE A 161 -6.80 11.83 3.55
C ILE A 161 -7.11 13.00 2.62
N GLN A 162 -6.95 14.23 3.11
CA GLN A 162 -7.19 15.45 2.33
C GLN A 162 -6.32 15.48 1.08
N ARG A 163 -5.04 15.09 1.19
CA ARG A 163 -4.13 15.04 0.04
C ARG A 163 -4.60 14.01 -0.99
N MET A 164 -4.97 12.81 -0.57
CA MET A 164 -5.53 11.78 -1.46
C MET A 164 -6.85 12.22 -2.11
N CYS A 165 -7.71 12.92 -1.38
CA CYS A 165 -9.03 13.34 -1.84
C CYS A 165 -9.02 14.63 -2.68
N SER A 166 -7.96 15.45 -2.57
CA SER A 166 -7.81 16.70 -3.35
C SER A 166 -7.53 16.48 -4.84
N GLN A 167 -7.44 15.23 -5.29
CA GLN A 167 -7.04 14.89 -6.64
C GLN A 167 -8.22 14.90 -7.61
N PRO A 168 -7.98 15.24 -8.90
CA PRO A 168 -9.02 15.14 -9.91
C PRO A 168 -9.55 13.69 -10.00
N PRO A 169 -10.88 13.50 -10.13
CA PRO A 169 -11.48 12.17 -10.10
C PRO A 169 -10.95 11.31 -11.24
N LEU A 170 -10.62 10.06 -10.92
CA LEU A 170 -10.28 9.04 -11.89
C LEU A 170 -11.51 8.75 -12.77
N LYS A 171 -11.47 9.14 -14.05
CA LYS A 171 -12.49 8.76 -15.03
C LYS A 171 -12.18 7.34 -15.56
N TRP A 172 -12.49 6.32 -14.76
CA TRP A 172 -12.60 4.95 -15.25
C TRP A 172 -14.07 4.67 -15.55
N GLY A 173 -14.34 3.96 -16.66
CA GLY A 173 -15.70 3.67 -17.13
C GLY A 173 -16.68 3.39 -15.99
N HIS A 174 -17.65 4.28 -15.83
CA HIS A 174 -18.77 4.23 -14.87
C HIS A 174 -18.44 4.16 -13.36
N ALA A 175 -17.20 4.41 -12.93
CA ALA A 175 -16.87 4.59 -11.52
C ALA A 175 -16.13 5.92 -11.32
N VAL A 176 -16.89 6.98 -11.06
CA VAL A 176 -16.34 8.20 -10.47
C VAL A 176 -15.98 7.86 -9.03
N GLN A 177 -14.70 7.95 -8.68
CA GLN A 177 -14.28 7.90 -7.28
C GLN A 177 -14.78 9.18 -6.61
N ASN A 178 -16.01 9.16 -6.09
CA ASN A 178 -16.49 10.19 -5.20
C ASN A 178 -15.60 10.17 -3.97
N CYS A 179 -14.95 11.30 -3.68
CA CYS A 179 -14.33 11.55 -2.38
C CYS A 179 -15.41 11.82 -1.33
N ASP A 180 -16.39 10.92 -1.20
CA ASP A 180 -17.24 10.82 -0.02
C ASP A 180 -16.40 10.12 1.05
N CYS A 181 -15.64 10.94 1.77
CA CYS A 181 -14.71 10.61 2.85
C CYS A 181 -14.97 9.25 3.49
N CYS A 182 -14.17 8.25 3.12
CA CYS A 182 -13.84 7.04 3.86
C CYS A 182 -14.82 6.71 5.01
N PRO A 183 -16.02 6.13 4.76
CA PRO A 183 -16.69 5.43 5.82
C PRO A 183 -15.79 4.24 6.14
N VAL A 184 -15.28 4.17 7.37
CA VAL A 184 -14.57 3.01 7.90
C VAL A 184 -15.35 1.76 7.49
N PHE A 185 -14.82 0.99 6.53
CA PHE A 185 -15.53 -0.15 5.95
C PHE A 185 -15.51 -1.30 6.96
N TYR A 186 -16.63 -1.53 7.64
CA TYR A 186 -16.87 -2.78 8.38
C TYR A 186 -17.13 -3.94 7.40
N PRO A 187 -16.70 -5.17 7.72
CA PRO A 187 -16.78 -6.30 6.79
C PRO A 187 -18.23 -6.76 6.63
N GLY A 188 -18.84 -6.37 5.51
CA GLY A 188 -20.21 -6.79 5.15
C GLY A 188 -20.70 -6.34 3.77
N GLN A 189 -19.96 -5.53 3.01
CA GLN A 189 -20.46 -4.93 1.76
C GLN A 189 -19.69 -5.30 0.48
N VAL A 190 -18.77 -6.26 0.52
CA VAL A 190 -18.03 -6.73 -0.67
C VAL A 190 -18.98 -7.31 -1.74
N GLY A 191 -20.15 -7.83 -1.34
CA GLY A 191 -21.12 -8.45 -2.24
C GLY A 191 -21.79 -7.49 -3.25
N LYS A 192 -21.82 -6.17 -2.99
CA LYS A 192 -22.50 -5.22 -3.89
C LYS A 192 -21.64 -4.75 -5.07
N TRP A 193 -20.31 -4.85 -4.97
CA TRP A 193 -19.40 -4.43 -6.03
C TRP A 193 -19.28 -5.45 -7.18
N LEU A 194 -19.39 -6.75 -6.90
CA LEU A 194 -19.33 -7.80 -7.93
C LEU A 194 -20.59 -7.84 -8.82
N ALA A 195 -21.75 -7.43 -8.30
CA ALA A 195 -22.99 -7.38 -9.08
C ALA A 195 -23.00 -6.25 -10.13
N ALA A 196 -22.22 -5.19 -9.92
CA ALA A 196 -22.10 -4.06 -10.85
C ALA A 196 -21.09 -4.32 -12.00
N LEU A 197 -20.35 -5.42 -11.95
CA LEU A 197 -19.35 -5.81 -12.94
C LEU A 197 -19.85 -6.85 -13.95
N GLN A 198 -21.12 -7.28 -13.86
CA GLN A 198 -21.69 -8.12 -14.91
C GLN A 198 -22.16 -7.27 -16.09
N PRO A 199 -21.70 -7.54 -17.32
CA PRO A 199 -22.20 -6.86 -18.50
C PRO A 199 -23.69 -7.18 -18.64
N LYS A 200 -24.53 -6.15 -18.73
CA LYS A 200 -25.92 -6.32 -19.13
C LYS A 200 -25.92 -6.86 -20.57
N GLN A 201 -26.58 -8.01 -20.77
CA GLN A 201 -26.92 -8.53 -22.09
C GLN A 201 -27.81 -7.54 -22.84
#